data_AF-A0A0D9XMN1-F1
#
_entry.id   AF-A0A0D9XMN1-F1
#
_cell.length_a   1.000
_cell.length_b   1.000
_cell.length_c   1.000
_cell.angle_alpha   90.00
_cell.angle_beta   90.00
_cell.angle_gamma   90.00
#
_symmetry.space_group_name_H-M   'P 1'
#
loop_
_entity.id
_entity.type
_entity.pdbx_description
1 polymer ?
#
loop_
_entity_poly.entity_id
_entity_poly.type
_entity_poly.pdbx_seq_one_letter_code
_entity_poly.pdbx_strand_id
1 'polypeptide(L)'
;MGWFGIIFKADIRQISDHLIVGITTGYMGSLTTFSGWNQKMVGLSSKGHWVYAVAGIVLGMFIVNESITVGAETGERLRGWILKCIREKSSIGSKCDWEHWRVDTKTKHHALLAVMVILLSFIWILSVVLAIMKVHRLADGAVLWLGCSVAPPGVWLRWYLARLNGGGIGIGKQRHLKWLPVGTLAANVLAAAIMAALAVTAKAVNTKQSTVVLNGIQLGFLGCLSTVSTFAAEVYTMRRSGQIARAFVYAAATFVLSFVLGILIYSVPVWVEHY
;
A
#
# COMPACT_ATOMS: atom_id res chain seq x y z
N MET A 1 2.75 -4.95 -8.61
CA MET A 1 3.98 -5.26 -7.86
C MET A 1 4.87 -6.31 -8.52
N GLY A 2 4.33 -7.40 -9.09
CA GLY A 2 5.14 -8.41 -9.78
C GLY A 2 6.14 -7.83 -10.80
N TRP A 3 5.67 -7.00 -11.73
CA TRP A 3 6.54 -6.42 -12.77
C TRP A 3 7.58 -5.47 -12.18
N PHE A 4 7.16 -4.29 -11.72
CA PHE A 4 8.09 -3.23 -11.36
C PHE A 4 8.68 -3.36 -9.94
N GLY A 5 8.00 -4.08 -9.04
CA GLY A 5 8.44 -4.27 -7.65
C GLY A 5 9.32 -5.50 -7.44
N ILE A 6 9.32 -6.45 -8.37
CA ILE A 6 10.14 -7.67 -8.31
C ILE A 6 11.03 -7.78 -9.55
N ILE A 7 10.45 -7.92 -10.74
CA ILE A 7 11.22 -8.28 -11.94
C ILE A 7 12.08 -7.13 -12.48
N PHE A 8 11.47 -5.99 -12.78
CA PHE A 8 12.15 -4.81 -13.36
C PHE A 8 12.75 -3.88 -12.30
N LYS A 9 12.70 -4.26 -11.02
CA LYS A 9 13.12 -3.39 -9.91
C LYS A 9 14.57 -2.95 -10.06
N ALA A 10 15.47 -3.88 -10.39
CA ALA A 10 16.89 -3.58 -10.57
C ALA A 10 17.14 -2.70 -11.82
N ASP A 11 16.45 -3.01 -12.93
CA ASP A 11 16.60 -2.28 -14.19
C ASP A 11 16.14 -0.81 -14.04
N ILE A 12 14.99 -0.57 -13.40
CA ILE A 12 14.48 0.79 -13.15
C ILE A 12 15.36 1.54 -12.14
N ARG A 13 15.92 0.83 -11.16
CA ARG A 13 16.84 1.42 -10.18
C ARG A 13 18.11 1.96 -10.83
N GLN A 14 18.59 1.32 -11.89
CA GLN A 14 19.72 1.83 -12.68
C GLN A 14 19.38 3.14 -13.39
N ILE A 15 18.09 3.44 -13.64
CA ILE A 15 17.65 4.70 -14.24
C ILE A 15 17.51 5.79 -13.18
N SER A 16 16.76 5.51 -12.11
CA SER A 16 16.53 6.46 -10.99
C SER A 16 16.00 5.77 -9.73
N ASP A 17 16.70 5.98 -8.60
CA ASP A 17 16.25 5.52 -7.28
C ASP A 17 14.91 6.16 -6.85
N HIS A 18 14.66 7.43 -7.21
CA HIS A 18 13.40 8.10 -6.87
C HIS A 18 12.22 7.55 -7.66
N LEU A 19 12.44 7.21 -8.93
CA LEU A 19 11.40 6.66 -9.79
C LEU A 19 10.93 5.31 -9.27
N ILE A 20 11.87 4.41 -8.93
CA ILE A 20 11.50 3.10 -8.40
C ILE A 20 10.76 3.21 -7.06
N VAL A 21 11.18 4.12 -6.16
CA VAL A 21 10.47 4.37 -4.89
C VAL A 21 9.08 4.94 -5.15
N GLY A 22 8.94 5.90 -6.06
CA GLY A 22 7.65 6.49 -6.44
C GLY A 22 6.68 5.47 -7.03
N ILE A 23 7.16 4.56 -7.88
CA ILE A 23 6.34 3.50 -8.49
C ILE A 23 5.95 2.43 -7.45
N THR A 24 6.92 1.89 -6.71
CA THR A 24 6.72 0.73 -5.83
C THR A 24 6.11 1.11 -4.49
N THR A 25 6.63 2.15 -3.85
CA THR A 25 6.14 2.61 -2.54
C THR A 25 4.99 3.60 -2.72
N GLY A 26 5.11 4.58 -3.62
CA GLY A 26 4.06 5.57 -3.86
C GLY A 26 2.82 4.97 -4.52
N TYR A 27 2.87 4.84 -5.84
CA TYR A 27 1.72 4.47 -6.67
C TYR A 27 1.13 3.09 -6.32
N MET A 28 1.92 2.02 -6.41
CA MET A 28 1.40 0.68 -6.15
C MET A 28 0.95 0.49 -4.71
N GLY A 29 1.68 1.10 -3.77
CA GLY A 29 1.34 1.09 -2.35
C GLY A 29 -0.02 1.72 -2.08
N SER A 30 -0.36 2.82 -2.76
CA SER A 30 -1.66 3.52 -2.61
C SER A 30 -2.79 2.93 -3.45
N LEU A 31 -2.49 2.13 -4.47
CA LEU A 31 -3.51 1.47 -5.30
C LEU A 31 -4.21 0.33 -4.56
N THR A 32 -3.57 -0.23 -3.54
CA THR A 32 -4.10 -1.36 -2.77
C THR A 32 -4.16 -1.02 -1.28
N THR A 33 -5.29 -1.27 -0.63
CA THR A 33 -5.48 -0.96 0.79
C THR A 33 -5.74 -2.25 1.59
N PHE A 34 -4.97 -2.43 2.66
CA PHE A 34 -5.17 -3.55 3.58
C PHE A 34 -6.23 -3.19 4.64
N SER A 35 -6.21 -1.97 5.17
CA SER A 35 -7.14 -1.57 6.23
C SER A 35 -8.60 -1.66 5.75
N GLY A 36 -8.88 -1.23 4.52
CA GLY A 36 -10.23 -1.31 3.94
C GLY A 36 -10.72 -2.76 3.77
N TRP A 37 -9.82 -3.66 3.36
CA TRP A 37 -10.12 -5.09 3.31
C TRP A 37 -10.43 -5.64 4.70
N ASN A 38 -9.55 -5.40 5.68
CA ASN A 38 -9.75 -5.84 7.06
C ASN A 38 -11.06 -5.31 7.66
N GLN A 39 -11.34 -4.01 7.50
CA GLN A 39 -12.56 -3.39 8.01
C GLN A 39 -13.82 -4.02 7.43
N LYS A 40 -13.80 -4.42 6.17
CA LYS A 40 -14.93 -5.12 5.54
C LYS A 40 -15.15 -6.50 6.16
N MET A 41 -14.08 -7.21 6.51
CA MET A 41 -14.16 -8.51 7.18
C MET A 41 -14.68 -8.36 8.62
N VAL A 42 -14.19 -7.34 9.35
CA VAL A 42 -14.65 -6.99 10.70
C VAL A 42 -16.13 -6.60 10.70
N GLY A 43 -16.58 -5.83 9.70
CA GLY A 43 -17.98 -5.45 9.54
C GLY A 43 -18.90 -6.63 9.18
N LEU A 44 -18.37 -7.68 8.54
CA LEU A 44 -19.12 -8.92 8.30
C LEU A 44 -19.23 -9.73 9.59
N SER A 45 -18.13 -9.92 10.33
CA SER A 45 -18.16 -10.66 11.59
C SER A 45 -19.03 -9.98 12.65
N SER A 46 -19.04 -8.63 12.71
CA SER A 46 -19.91 -7.88 13.63
C SER A 46 -21.41 -8.14 13.38
N LYS A 47 -21.79 -8.52 12.15
CA LYS A 47 -23.17 -8.85 11.77
C LYS A 47 -23.50 -10.34 11.91
N GLY A 48 -22.61 -11.14 12.49
CA GLY A 48 -22.76 -12.59 12.61
C GLY A 48 -22.33 -13.38 11.37
N HIS A 49 -21.89 -12.72 10.30
CA HIS A 49 -21.44 -13.34 9.04
C HIS A 49 -19.98 -13.82 9.13
N TRP A 50 -19.64 -14.60 10.16
CA TRP A 50 -18.28 -15.06 10.44
C TRP A 50 -17.67 -15.90 9.32
N VAL A 51 -18.44 -16.80 8.72
CA VAL A 51 -17.98 -17.63 7.60
C VAL A 51 -17.54 -16.76 6.43
N TYR A 52 -18.31 -15.72 6.09
CA TYR A 52 -17.97 -14.78 5.02
C TYR A 52 -16.73 -13.94 5.36
N ALA A 53 -16.57 -13.54 6.62
CA ALA A 53 -15.38 -12.81 7.07
C ALA A 53 -14.11 -13.67 6.94
N VAL A 54 -14.15 -14.91 7.43
CA VAL A 54 -13.02 -15.85 7.34
C VAL A 54 -12.74 -16.22 5.89
N ALA A 55 -13.77 -16.56 5.12
CA ALA A 55 -13.62 -16.86 3.69
C ALA A 55 -13.04 -15.67 2.92
N GLY A 56 -13.45 -14.45 3.21
CA GLY A 56 -12.91 -13.25 2.56
C GLY A 56 -11.44 -12.98 2.89
N ILE A 57 -10.97 -13.35 4.10
CA ILE A 57 -9.53 -13.31 4.44
C ILE A 57 -8.77 -14.39 3.66
N VAL A 58 -9.26 -15.64 3.69
CA VAL A 58 -8.58 -16.78 3.07
C VAL A 58 -8.55 -16.64 1.54
N LEU A 59 -9.71 -16.44 0.91
CA LEU A 59 -9.82 -16.26 -0.54
C LEU A 59 -9.08 -15.00 -1.01
N GLY A 60 -9.17 -13.90 -0.26
CA GLY A 60 -8.42 -12.70 -0.59
C GLY A 60 -6.91 -12.94 -0.57
N MET A 61 -6.40 -13.73 0.39
CA MET A 61 -4.99 -14.11 0.42
C MET A 61 -4.58 -14.99 -0.76
N PHE A 62 -5.42 -15.94 -1.18
CA PHE A 62 -5.17 -16.71 -2.41
C PHE A 62 -5.12 -15.80 -3.63
N ILE A 63 -6.09 -14.89 -3.79
CA ILE A 63 -6.12 -13.95 -4.92
C ILE A 63 -4.87 -13.07 -4.94
N VAL A 64 -4.45 -12.55 -3.79
CA VAL A 64 -3.24 -11.73 -3.68
C VAL A 64 -1.99 -12.53 -4.05
N ASN A 65 -1.89 -13.77 -3.58
CA ASN A 65 -0.77 -14.66 -3.87
C ASN A 65 -0.69 -15.01 -5.37
N GLU A 66 -1.81 -15.37 -5.99
CA GLU A 66 -1.85 -15.68 -7.41
C GLU A 66 -1.58 -14.42 -8.26
N SER A 67 -2.15 -13.27 -7.88
CA SER A 67 -1.92 -12.01 -8.58
C SER A 67 -0.45 -11.61 -8.64
N ILE A 68 0.29 -11.80 -7.54
CA ILE A 68 1.72 -11.48 -7.53
C ILE A 68 2.56 -12.52 -8.27
N THR A 69 2.17 -13.79 -8.22
CA THR A 69 2.85 -14.89 -8.93
C THR A 69 2.69 -14.74 -10.43
N VAL A 70 1.46 -14.60 -10.92
CA VAL A 70 1.17 -14.30 -12.34
C VAL A 70 1.88 -13.02 -12.78
N GLY A 71 1.87 -11.99 -11.93
CA GLY A 71 2.63 -10.77 -12.18
C GLY A 71 4.13 -11.03 -12.34
N ALA A 72 4.76 -11.78 -11.46
CA ALA A 72 6.18 -12.10 -11.57
C ALA A 72 6.49 -12.91 -12.84
N GLU A 73 5.74 -13.98 -13.10
CA GLU A 73 5.97 -14.85 -14.27
C GLU A 73 5.79 -14.12 -15.60
N THR A 74 4.72 -13.33 -15.74
CA THR A 74 4.49 -12.52 -16.95
C THR A 74 5.56 -11.45 -17.11
N GLY A 75 6.02 -10.86 -15.99
CA GLY A 75 7.12 -9.90 -15.97
C GLY A 75 8.43 -10.52 -16.45
N GLU A 76 8.77 -11.73 -16.01
CA GLU A 76 9.99 -12.44 -16.42
C GLU A 76 9.98 -12.73 -17.92
N ARG A 77 8.85 -13.21 -18.45
CA ARG A 77 8.68 -13.47 -19.89
C ARG A 77 8.85 -12.19 -20.70
N LEU A 78 8.22 -11.09 -20.27
CA LEU A 78 8.35 -9.80 -20.93
C LEU A 78 9.79 -9.29 -20.89
N ARG A 79 10.46 -9.37 -19.73
CA ARG A 79 11.86 -8.96 -19.58
C ARG A 79 12.77 -9.78 -20.51
N GLY A 80 12.58 -11.09 -20.57
CA GLY A 80 13.30 -11.98 -21.47
C GLY A 80 13.08 -11.63 -22.94
N TRP A 81 11.84 -11.33 -23.33
CA TRP A 81 11.50 -10.89 -24.69
C TRP A 81 12.16 -9.55 -25.05
N ILE A 82 12.10 -8.56 -24.16
CA ILE A 82 12.76 -7.26 -24.35
C ILE A 82 14.27 -7.44 -24.55
N LEU A 83 14.93 -8.22 -23.68
CA LEU A 83 16.37 -8.48 -23.78
C LEU A 83 16.74 -9.22 -25.05
N LYS A 84 15.89 -10.15 -25.52
CA LYS A 84 16.07 -10.83 -26.81
C LYS A 84 15.98 -9.86 -27.98
N CYS A 85 14.94 -9.01 -28.02
CA CYS A 85 14.78 -8.00 -29.06
C CYS A 85 15.93 -6.99 -29.09
N ILE A 86 16.45 -6.59 -27.92
CA ILE A 86 17.62 -5.71 -27.84
C ILE A 86 18.85 -6.41 -28.43
N ARG A 87 19.09 -7.69 -28.09
CA ARG A 87 20.22 -8.47 -28.60
C ARG A 87 20.15 -8.69 -30.12
N GLU A 88 18.96 -8.96 -30.64
CA GLU A 88 18.73 -9.14 -32.08
C GLU A 88 18.88 -7.83 -32.86
N LYS A 89 18.51 -6.68 -32.27
CA LYS A 89 18.79 -5.36 -32.87
C LYS A 89 20.26 -4.96 -32.75
N SER A 90 20.97 -5.39 -31.68
CA SER A 90 22.38 -5.03 -31.47
C SER A 90 23.37 -5.82 -32.34
N SER A 91 22.94 -6.82 -33.12
CA SER A 91 23.80 -7.43 -34.16
C SER A 91 24.15 -6.43 -35.27
N ILE A 92 23.48 -5.26 -35.30
CA ILE A 92 23.88 -4.06 -36.04
C ILE A 92 24.45 -3.05 -35.01
N GLY A 93 25.67 -3.29 -34.55
CA GLY A 93 26.63 -2.26 -34.12
C GLY A 93 26.28 -1.25 -33.01
N SER A 94 25.24 -1.41 -32.21
CA SER A 94 24.94 -0.47 -31.11
C SER A 94 24.64 -1.22 -29.81
N LYS A 95 25.55 -1.12 -28.83
CA LYS A 95 25.22 -1.37 -27.43
C LYS A 95 24.12 -0.38 -27.05
N CYS A 96 22.92 -0.86 -26.73
CA CYS A 96 21.96 -0.06 -25.97
C CYS A 96 22.58 0.21 -24.59
N ASP A 97 23.31 1.32 -24.47
CA ASP A 97 23.87 1.79 -23.20
C ASP A 97 22.73 2.30 -22.34
N TRP A 98 22.22 1.43 -21.48
CA TRP A 98 21.34 1.78 -20.36
C TRP A 98 21.94 2.88 -19.47
N GLU A 99 23.28 3.01 -19.48
CA GLU A 99 24.05 4.12 -18.90
C GLU A 99 23.56 5.50 -19.36
N HIS A 100 23.14 5.65 -20.62
CA HIS A 100 22.73 6.96 -21.16
C HIS A 100 21.36 7.42 -20.64
N TRP A 101 20.54 6.50 -20.11
CA TRP A 101 19.22 6.79 -19.53
C TRP A 101 19.29 7.11 -18.04
N ARG A 102 20.42 6.85 -17.41
CA ARG A 102 20.61 7.11 -16.00
C ARG A 102 20.59 8.62 -15.73
N VAL A 103 19.83 9.01 -14.72
CA VAL A 103 19.73 10.41 -14.29
C VAL A 103 20.95 10.74 -13.42
N ASP A 104 22.13 10.79 -14.03
CA ASP A 104 23.40 11.00 -13.30
C ASP A 104 23.74 12.46 -13.07
N THR A 105 23.26 13.36 -13.93
CA THR A 105 23.55 14.80 -13.78
C THR A 105 22.66 15.41 -12.70
N LYS A 106 23.28 16.08 -11.71
CA LYS A 106 22.58 16.84 -10.66
C LYS A 106 21.47 17.74 -11.24
N THR A 107 21.72 18.40 -12.37
CA THR A 107 20.75 19.26 -13.06
C THR A 107 19.50 18.51 -13.51
N LYS A 108 19.64 17.34 -14.14
CA LYS A 108 18.51 16.51 -14.58
C LYS A 108 17.70 16.00 -13.37
N HIS A 109 18.40 15.65 -12.30
CA HIS A 109 17.78 15.20 -11.06
C HIS A 109 16.95 16.30 -10.38
N HIS A 110 17.51 17.50 -10.24
CA HIS A 110 16.79 18.65 -9.68
C HIS A 110 15.62 19.07 -10.57
N ALA A 111 15.78 19.05 -11.89
CA ALA A 111 14.70 19.33 -12.83
C ALA A 111 13.54 18.32 -12.69
N LEU A 112 13.85 17.01 -12.62
CA LEU A 112 12.83 15.98 -12.42
C LEU A 112 12.12 16.12 -11.08
N LEU A 113 12.86 16.36 -9.99
CA LEU A 113 12.26 16.63 -8.68
C LEU A 113 11.37 17.87 -8.70
N ALA A 114 11.82 18.96 -9.34
CA ALA A 114 11.02 20.18 -9.48
C ALA A 114 9.72 19.92 -10.24
N VAL A 115 9.78 19.20 -11.38
CA VAL A 115 8.60 18.81 -12.15
C VAL A 115 7.65 17.95 -11.29
N MET A 116 8.17 16.96 -10.56
CA MET A 116 7.34 16.10 -9.70
C MET A 116 6.67 16.89 -8.56
N VAL A 117 7.38 17.85 -7.95
CA VAL A 117 6.84 18.71 -6.88
C VAL A 117 5.79 19.67 -7.43
N ILE A 118 6.01 20.26 -8.61
CA ILE A 118 5.03 21.14 -9.27
C ILE A 118 3.76 20.36 -9.58
N LEU A 119 3.88 19.18 -10.20
CA LEU A 119 2.74 18.32 -10.52
C LEU A 119 1.99 17.88 -9.27
N LEU A 120 2.71 17.47 -8.22
CA LEU A 120 2.10 17.11 -6.94
C LEU A 120 1.35 18.29 -6.34
N SER A 121 1.97 19.49 -6.31
CA SER A 121 1.37 20.68 -5.73
C SER A 121 0.10 21.08 -6.47
N PHE A 122 0.13 21.04 -7.80
CA PHE A 122 -1.05 21.33 -8.63
C PHE A 122 -2.20 20.36 -8.37
N ILE A 123 -1.93 19.05 -8.40
CA ILE A 123 -2.96 18.02 -8.18
C ILE A 123 -3.49 18.08 -6.74
N TRP A 124 -2.61 18.34 -5.77
CA TRP A 124 -2.98 18.39 -4.36
C TRP A 124 -3.83 19.62 -4.03
N ILE A 125 -3.45 20.80 -4.53
CA ILE A 125 -4.26 22.03 -4.40
C ILE A 125 -5.63 21.83 -5.04
N LEU A 126 -5.68 21.28 -6.26
CA LEU A 126 -6.95 20.98 -6.93
C LEU A 126 -7.81 20.04 -6.08
N SER A 127 -7.21 18.99 -5.50
CA SER A 127 -7.92 18.04 -4.63
C SER A 127 -8.46 18.72 -3.37
N VAL A 128 -7.70 19.61 -2.74
CA VAL A 128 -8.14 20.38 -1.55
C VAL A 128 -9.30 21.31 -1.89
N VAL A 129 -9.19 22.06 -2.98
CA VAL A 129 -10.26 22.99 -3.42
C VAL A 129 -11.55 22.23 -3.71
N LEU A 130 -11.46 21.14 -4.48
CA LEU A 130 -12.63 20.30 -4.78
C LEU A 130 -13.20 19.62 -3.52
N ALA A 131 -12.35 19.21 -2.58
CA ALA A 131 -12.80 18.66 -1.30
C ALA A 131 -13.63 19.68 -0.51
N ILE A 132 -13.14 20.91 -0.34
CA ILE A 132 -13.85 21.97 0.39
C ILE A 132 -15.21 22.24 -0.26
N MET A 133 -15.22 22.44 -1.58
CA MET A 133 -16.46 22.73 -2.33
C MET A 133 -17.48 21.59 -2.24
N LYS A 134 -17.03 20.34 -2.38
CA LYS A 134 -17.92 19.16 -2.43
C LYS A 134 -18.39 18.74 -1.04
N VAL A 135 -17.54 18.80 -0.02
CA VAL A 135 -17.91 18.48 1.37
C VAL A 135 -18.93 19.49 1.90
N HIS A 136 -18.72 20.80 1.65
CA HIS A 136 -19.67 21.83 2.09
C HIS A 136 -21.06 21.66 1.46
N ARG A 137 -21.11 21.24 0.19
CA ARG A 137 -22.37 21.00 -0.54
C ARG A 137 -22.92 19.58 -0.35
N LEU A 138 -22.23 18.70 0.38
CA LEU A 138 -22.54 17.27 0.52
C LEU A 138 -22.84 16.60 -0.83
N ALA A 139 -22.08 17.01 -1.86
CA ALA A 139 -22.30 16.61 -3.24
C ALA A 139 -21.56 15.31 -3.59
N ASP A 140 -21.97 14.69 -4.69
CA ASP A 140 -21.33 13.46 -5.18
C ASP A 140 -19.83 13.67 -5.41
N GLY A 141 -19.06 12.69 -4.95
CA GLY A 141 -17.60 12.70 -4.97
C GLY A 141 -16.92 13.40 -3.79
N ALA A 142 -17.66 13.91 -2.79
CA ALA A 142 -17.06 14.56 -1.62
C ALA A 142 -16.05 13.66 -0.88
N VAL A 143 -16.40 12.39 -0.67
CA VAL A 143 -15.52 11.39 -0.03
C VAL A 143 -14.24 11.18 -0.85
N LEU A 144 -14.36 11.13 -2.18
CA LEU A 144 -13.22 10.93 -3.08
C LEU A 144 -12.24 12.11 -3.03
N TRP A 145 -12.74 13.33 -3.23
CA TRP A 145 -11.87 14.52 -3.25
C TRP A 145 -11.26 14.80 -1.88
N LEU A 146 -12.02 14.60 -0.81
CA LEU A 146 -11.46 14.65 0.54
C LEU A 146 -10.38 13.59 0.73
N GLY A 147 -10.62 12.35 0.29
CA GLY A 147 -9.63 11.28 0.30
C GLY A 147 -8.35 11.65 -0.44
N CYS A 148 -8.45 12.17 -1.67
CA CYS A 148 -7.30 12.65 -2.43
C CYS A 148 -6.52 13.76 -1.70
N SER A 149 -7.21 14.65 -0.98
CA SER A 149 -6.57 15.72 -0.21
C SER A 149 -5.77 15.21 1.00
N VAL A 150 -6.19 14.11 1.63
CA VAL A 150 -5.53 13.55 2.83
C VAL A 150 -4.70 12.29 2.56
N ALA A 151 -4.62 11.85 1.30
CA ALA A 151 -3.80 10.71 0.88
C ALA A 151 -2.28 10.92 1.06
N PRO A 152 -1.68 12.08 0.72
CA PRO A 152 -0.22 12.24 0.77
C PRO A 152 0.40 12.00 2.17
N PRO A 153 -0.16 12.53 3.27
CA PRO A 153 0.33 12.22 4.61
C PRO A 153 0.34 10.71 4.93
N GLY A 154 -0.62 9.94 4.44
CA GLY A 154 -0.67 8.48 4.61
C GLY A 154 0.49 7.78 3.91
N VAL A 155 0.79 8.19 2.67
CA VAL A 155 1.94 7.68 1.90
C VAL A 155 3.27 8.03 2.58
N TRP A 156 3.43 9.27 3.03
CA TRP A 156 4.66 9.72 3.69
C TRP A 156 4.91 8.97 4.99
N LEU A 157 3.86 8.78 5.80
CA LEU A 157 3.96 8.00 7.03
C LEU A 157 4.30 6.54 6.73
N ARG A 158 3.64 5.91 5.74
CA ARG A 158 3.98 4.54 5.32
C ARG A 158 5.43 4.43 4.85
N TRP A 159 5.89 5.37 4.04
CA TRP A 159 7.29 5.41 3.58
C TRP A 159 8.28 5.59 4.75
N TYR A 160 7.94 6.44 5.71
CA TYR A 160 8.74 6.62 6.91
C TYR A 160 8.82 5.33 7.74
N LEU A 161 7.67 4.67 7.98
CA LEU A 161 7.61 3.39 8.68
C LEU A 161 8.37 2.28 7.94
N ALA A 162 8.33 2.26 6.61
CA ALA A 162 9.05 1.26 5.81
C ALA A 162 10.57 1.25 6.04
N ARG A 163 11.15 2.33 6.57
CA ARG A 163 12.57 2.38 6.98
C ARG A 163 12.89 1.42 8.14
N LEU A 164 11.87 0.97 8.88
CA LEU A 164 12.01 -0.02 9.94
C LEU A 164 12.04 -1.46 9.40
N ASN A 165 11.69 -1.67 8.13
CA ASN A 165 11.76 -3.00 7.50
C ASN A 165 13.22 -3.48 7.44
N GLY A 166 13.48 -4.68 7.95
CA GLY A 166 14.84 -5.21 8.09
C GLY A 166 15.60 -4.69 9.34
N GLY A 167 15.01 -3.75 10.09
CA GLY A 167 15.60 -3.18 11.31
C GLY A 167 15.60 -4.13 12.51
N GLY A 168 14.69 -5.11 12.52
CA GLY A 168 14.42 -5.97 13.68
C GLY A 168 13.64 -5.26 14.78
N ILE A 169 13.17 -6.03 15.77
CA ILE A 169 12.48 -5.56 16.97
C ILE A 169 13.47 -5.55 18.15
N GLY A 170 13.51 -4.44 18.89
CA GLY A 170 14.35 -4.26 20.08
C GLY A 170 15.01 -2.88 20.13
N ILE A 171 15.58 -2.54 21.29
CA ILE A 171 16.24 -1.24 21.56
C ILE A 171 17.77 -1.45 21.64
N GLY A 172 18.54 -0.57 21.00
CA GLY A 172 20.01 -0.63 21.04
C GLY A 172 20.60 -1.78 20.23
N LYS A 173 21.61 -2.47 20.79
CA LYS A 173 22.35 -3.55 20.11
C LYS A 173 21.59 -4.89 20.03
N GLN A 174 20.53 -5.08 20.82
CA GLN A 174 19.72 -6.31 20.80
C GLN A 174 18.52 -6.18 19.86
N ARG A 175 18.77 -6.37 18.56
CA ARG A 175 17.73 -6.38 17.53
C ARG A 175 17.43 -7.82 17.10
N HIS A 176 16.27 -8.32 17.50
CA HIS A 176 15.74 -9.64 17.14
C HIS A 176 14.83 -9.55 15.91
N LEU A 177 14.48 -10.68 15.29
CA LEU A 177 13.48 -10.74 14.21
C LEU A 177 13.75 -9.79 13.01
N LYS A 178 15.01 -9.60 12.60
CA LYS A 178 15.37 -8.78 11.42
C LYS A 178 14.73 -9.23 10.12
N TRP A 179 14.27 -10.49 10.06
CA TRP A 179 13.54 -11.03 8.91
C TRP A 179 12.13 -10.43 8.75
N LEU A 180 11.54 -9.88 9.84
CA LEU A 180 10.17 -9.38 9.85
C LEU A 180 10.11 -7.95 9.27
N PRO A 181 9.23 -7.68 8.30
CA PRO A 181 8.98 -6.31 7.82
C PRO A 181 8.16 -5.49 8.81
N VAL A 182 8.81 -5.04 9.89
CA VAL A 182 8.15 -4.35 11.03
C VAL A 182 7.42 -3.08 10.60
N GLY A 183 7.99 -2.31 9.67
CA GLY A 183 7.38 -1.09 9.15
C GLY A 183 6.08 -1.33 8.41
N THR A 184 6.05 -2.31 7.51
CA THR A 184 4.85 -2.69 6.75
C THR A 184 3.79 -3.27 7.69
N LEU A 185 4.19 -4.14 8.63
CA LEU A 185 3.30 -4.67 9.66
C LEU A 185 2.65 -3.55 10.47
N ALA A 186 3.46 -2.62 10.99
CA ALA A 186 3.00 -1.51 11.80
C ALA A 186 2.05 -0.60 11.01
N ALA A 187 2.37 -0.28 9.76
CA ALA A 187 1.52 0.55 8.90
C ALA A 187 0.14 -0.09 8.68
N ASN A 188 0.09 -1.40 8.40
CA ASN A 188 -1.17 -2.12 8.18
C ASN A 188 -2.02 -2.23 9.45
N VAL A 189 -1.40 -2.63 10.57
CA VAL A 189 -2.11 -2.80 11.85
C VAL A 189 -2.59 -1.45 12.39
N LEU A 190 -1.76 -0.41 12.34
CA LEU A 190 -2.13 0.94 12.77
C LEU A 190 -3.28 1.50 11.92
N ALA A 191 -3.18 1.39 10.60
CA ALA A 191 -4.24 1.86 9.71
C ALA A 191 -5.55 1.09 9.93
N ALA A 192 -5.50 -0.22 10.17
CA ALA A 192 -6.67 -1.04 10.45
C ALA A 192 -7.33 -0.64 11.79
N ALA A 193 -6.55 -0.40 12.84
CA ALA A 193 -7.06 0.02 14.14
C ALA A 193 -7.72 1.41 14.08
N ILE A 194 -7.07 2.39 13.45
CA ILE A 194 -7.65 3.73 13.26
C ILE A 194 -8.89 3.64 12.35
N MET A 195 -8.88 2.78 11.33
CA MET A 195 -10.03 2.61 10.43
C MET A 195 -11.25 2.08 11.19
N ALA A 196 -11.06 1.10 12.07
CA ALA A 196 -12.09 0.58 12.96
C ALA A 196 -12.65 1.68 13.87
N ALA A 197 -11.78 2.49 14.48
CA ALA A 197 -12.18 3.61 15.33
C ALA A 197 -13.01 4.66 14.57
N LEU A 198 -12.56 5.07 13.38
CA LEU A 198 -13.33 6.02 12.58
C LEU A 198 -14.66 5.43 12.09
N ALA A 199 -14.71 4.13 11.81
CA ALA A 199 -15.92 3.46 11.33
C ALA A 199 -17.00 3.37 12.43
N VAL A 200 -16.62 3.08 13.67
CA VAL A 200 -17.56 3.11 14.80
C VAL A 200 -17.97 4.55 15.14
N THR A 201 -17.06 5.52 15.08
CA THR A 201 -17.40 6.94 15.29
C THR A 201 -18.40 7.44 14.24
N ALA A 202 -18.25 7.02 12.98
CA ALA A 202 -19.20 7.38 11.92
C ALA A 202 -20.61 6.85 12.21
N LYS A 203 -20.70 5.62 12.74
CA LYS A 203 -21.96 5.03 13.21
C LYS A 203 -22.55 5.78 14.41
N ALA A 204 -21.72 6.07 15.42
CA ALA A 204 -22.17 6.72 16.65
C ALA A 204 -22.66 8.16 16.42
N VAL A 205 -21.95 8.94 15.59
CA VAL A 205 -22.34 10.33 15.29
C VAL A 205 -23.54 10.38 14.33
N ASN A 206 -23.64 9.43 13.39
CA ASN A 206 -24.75 9.27 12.46
C ASN A 206 -25.20 10.53 11.69
N THR A 207 -24.30 11.49 11.45
CA THR A 207 -24.58 12.67 10.62
C THR A 207 -23.96 12.52 9.24
N LYS A 208 -24.68 12.96 8.19
CA LYS A 208 -24.20 12.88 6.80
C LYS A 208 -22.83 13.55 6.62
N GLN A 209 -22.64 14.72 7.21
CA GLN A 209 -21.39 15.47 7.11
C GLN A 209 -20.22 14.75 7.82
N SER A 210 -20.42 14.28 9.05
CA SER A 210 -19.37 13.54 9.78
C SER A 210 -18.99 12.26 9.04
N THR A 211 -19.98 11.50 8.56
CA THR A 211 -19.75 10.27 7.78
C THR A 211 -18.96 10.54 6.51
N VAL A 212 -19.25 11.63 5.77
CA VAL A 212 -18.47 12.02 4.58
C VAL A 212 -17.02 12.32 4.97
N VAL A 213 -16.80 13.06 6.05
CA VAL A 213 -15.45 13.43 6.51
C VAL A 213 -14.66 12.19 6.93
N LEU A 214 -15.24 11.36 7.79
CA LEU A 214 -14.63 10.15 8.31
C LEU A 214 -14.33 9.14 7.18
N ASN A 215 -15.26 8.95 6.25
CA ASN A 215 -15.05 8.08 5.09
C ASN A 215 -13.96 8.63 4.15
N GLY A 216 -13.83 9.95 4.01
CA GLY A 216 -12.74 10.56 3.24
C GLY A 216 -11.37 10.29 3.88
N ILE A 217 -11.26 10.41 5.20
CA ILE A 217 -10.03 10.06 5.94
C ILE A 217 -9.71 8.57 5.82
N GLN A 218 -10.73 7.71 5.93
CA GLN A 218 -10.58 6.27 5.73
C GLN A 218 -10.09 5.92 4.32
N LEU A 219 -10.70 6.53 3.29
CA LEU A 219 -10.34 6.28 1.89
C LEU A 219 -8.94 6.81 1.55
N GLY A 220 -8.64 8.05 1.93
CA GLY A 220 -7.40 8.73 1.59
C GLY A 220 -6.24 8.32 2.47
N PHE A 221 -6.25 8.80 3.72
CA PHE A 221 -5.13 8.68 4.65
C PHE A 221 -4.86 7.22 5.02
N LEU A 222 -5.87 6.51 5.55
CA LEU A 222 -5.70 5.13 6.00
C LEU A 222 -5.57 4.14 4.84
N GLY A 223 -6.28 4.41 3.74
CA GLY A 223 -6.12 3.69 2.48
C GLY A 223 -4.70 3.71 1.96
N CYS A 224 -4.05 4.89 1.97
CA CYS A 224 -2.67 5.07 1.52
C CYS A 224 -1.60 4.72 2.58
N LEU A 225 -1.95 4.73 3.87
CA LEU A 225 -1.08 4.32 4.98
C LEU A 225 -0.92 2.80 5.02
N SER A 226 -2.00 2.05 4.77
CA SER A 226 -1.93 0.60 4.64
C SER A 226 -1.56 0.17 3.22
N THR A 227 -1.16 -1.08 3.03
CA THR A 227 -0.84 -1.61 1.71
C THR A 227 -0.95 -3.13 1.66
N VAL A 228 -1.55 -3.65 0.58
CA VAL A 228 -1.52 -5.09 0.25
C VAL A 228 -0.34 -5.39 -0.66
N SER A 229 0.00 -4.47 -1.57
CA SER A 229 1.00 -4.71 -2.61
C SER A 229 2.41 -4.93 -2.06
N THR A 230 2.83 -4.13 -1.06
CA THR A 230 4.14 -4.30 -0.41
C THR A 230 4.16 -5.56 0.45
N PHE A 231 3.09 -5.76 1.23
CA PHE A 231 2.88 -6.97 2.03
C PHE A 231 2.97 -8.25 1.17
N ALA A 232 2.29 -8.28 0.02
CA ALA A 232 2.31 -9.39 -0.92
C ALA A 232 3.72 -9.65 -1.48
N ALA A 233 4.46 -8.59 -1.83
CA ALA A 233 5.83 -8.71 -2.32
C ALA A 233 6.79 -9.28 -1.26
N GLU A 234 6.63 -8.89 0.00
CA GLU A 234 7.42 -9.41 1.12
C GLU A 234 7.11 -10.90 1.37
N VAL A 235 5.82 -11.28 1.42
CA VAL A 235 5.39 -12.68 1.55
C VAL A 235 5.90 -13.52 0.38
N TYR A 236 5.75 -13.04 -0.84
CA TYR A 236 6.24 -13.71 -2.05
C TYR A 236 7.76 -13.94 -1.99
N THR A 237 8.52 -12.92 -1.61
CA THR A 237 9.98 -13.00 -1.50
C THR A 237 10.42 -14.00 -0.43
N MET A 238 9.74 -14.02 0.72
CA MET A 238 10.00 -15.01 1.78
C MET A 238 9.70 -16.44 1.31
N ARG A 239 8.58 -16.66 0.59
CA ARG A 239 8.25 -17.98 0.03
C ARG A 239 9.29 -18.43 -1.01
N ARG A 240 9.67 -17.55 -1.95
CA ARG A 240 10.66 -17.86 -3.00
C ARG A 240 12.06 -18.12 -2.47
N SER A 241 12.42 -17.55 -1.32
CA SER A 241 13.70 -17.81 -0.63
C SER A 241 13.69 -19.05 0.26
N GLY A 242 12.64 -19.88 0.22
CA GLY A 242 12.51 -21.10 1.03
C GLY A 242 12.05 -20.86 2.47
N GLN A 243 11.83 -19.61 2.87
CA GLN A 243 11.43 -19.23 4.24
C GLN A 243 9.90 -19.26 4.40
N ILE A 244 9.27 -20.38 4.04
CA ILE A 244 7.81 -20.52 3.98
C ILE A 244 7.15 -20.31 5.35
N ALA A 245 7.73 -20.86 6.41
CA ALA A 245 7.20 -20.69 7.77
C ALA A 245 7.18 -19.21 8.20
N ARG A 246 8.23 -18.44 7.88
CA ARG A 246 8.29 -17.00 8.17
C ARG A 246 7.24 -16.23 7.38
N ALA A 247 7.05 -16.56 6.10
CA ALA A 247 6.03 -15.97 5.27
C ALA A 247 4.62 -16.19 5.87
N PHE A 248 4.33 -17.41 6.32
CA PHE A 248 3.05 -17.74 6.96
C PHE A 248 2.85 -17.01 8.28
N VAL A 249 3.86 -17.02 9.17
CA VAL A 249 3.81 -16.30 10.44
C VAL A 249 3.59 -14.81 10.22
N TYR A 250 4.29 -14.19 9.27
CA TYR A 250 4.11 -12.78 8.95
C TYR A 250 2.70 -12.46 8.43
N ALA A 251 2.20 -13.28 7.49
CA ALA A 251 0.86 -13.12 6.96
C ALA A 251 -0.19 -13.28 8.05
N ALA A 252 -0.10 -14.35 8.84
CA ALA A 252 -1.01 -14.62 9.95
C ALA A 252 -0.97 -13.50 10.99
N ALA A 253 0.22 -13.04 11.40
CA ALA A 253 0.35 -11.94 12.37
C ALA A 253 -0.30 -10.65 11.87
N THR A 254 -0.11 -10.30 10.58
CA THR A 254 -0.71 -9.11 9.99
C THR A 254 -2.25 -9.14 10.07
N PHE A 255 -2.87 -10.28 9.70
CA PHE A 255 -4.32 -10.45 9.78
C PHE A 255 -4.83 -10.56 11.22
N VAL A 256 -4.26 -11.45 12.02
CA VAL A 256 -4.76 -11.72 13.38
C VAL A 256 -4.71 -10.46 14.22
N LEU A 257 -3.59 -9.73 14.22
CA LEU A 257 -3.48 -8.49 14.99
C LEU A 257 -4.50 -7.44 14.52
N SER A 258 -4.62 -7.23 13.21
CA SER A 258 -5.52 -6.22 12.64
C SER A 258 -6.99 -6.57 12.85
N PHE A 259 -7.34 -7.86 12.74
CA PHE A 259 -8.69 -8.35 12.88
C PHE A 259 -9.14 -8.35 14.34
N VAL A 260 -8.29 -8.82 15.27
CA VAL A 260 -8.57 -8.79 16.71
C VAL A 260 -8.75 -7.34 17.19
N LEU A 261 -7.85 -6.42 16.81
CA LEU A 261 -8.03 -5.01 17.13
C LEU A 261 -9.32 -4.44 16.52
N GLY A 262 -9.65 -4.83 15.29
CA GLY A 262 -10.91 -4.45 14.66
C GLY A 262 -12.14 -4.95 15.43
N ILE A 263 -12.13 -6.19 15.92
CA ILE A 263 -13.21 -6.72 16.77
C ILE A 263 -13.33 -5.89 18.05
N LEU A 264 -12.21 -5.64 18.73
CA LEU A 264 -12.22 -4.91 20.00
C LEU A 264 -12.66 -3.44 19.84
N ILE A 265 -12.22 -2.77 18.77
CA ILE A 265 -12.46 -1.34 18.55
C ILE A 265 -13.81 -1.08 17.86
N TYR A 266 -14.24 -1.95 16.95
CA TYR A 266 -15.46 -1.75 16.17
C TYR A 266 -16.59 -2.70 16.58
N SER A 267 -16.35 -4.01 16.57
CA SER A 267 -17.44 -4.98 16.78
C SER A 267 -17.98 -4.95 18.20
N VAL A 268 -17.13 -4.86 19.22
CA VAL A 268 -17.55 -4.80 20.62
C VAL A 268 -18.47 -3.59 20.88
N PRO A 269 -18.09 -2.34 20.52
CA PRO A 269 -19.01 -1.21 20.67
C PRO A 269 -20.30 -1.35 19.85
N VAL A 270 -20.23 -1.87 18.63
CA VAL A 270 -21.42 -2.12 17.80
C VAL A 270 -22.38 -3.11 18.47
N TRP A 271 -21.86 -4.13 19.15
CA TRP A 271 -22.69 -5.10 19.88
C TRP A 271 -23.29 -4.52 21.16
N VAL A 272 -22.53 -3.70 21.90
CA VAL A 272 -22.96 -3.12 23.18
C VAL A 272 -23.97 -1.99 22.98
N GLU A 273 -23.69 -1.09 22.04
CA GLU A 273 -24.50 0.13 21.80
C GLU A 273 -25.56 -0.08 20.71
N HIS A 274 -25.60 -1.27 20.09
CA HIS A 274 -26.56 -1.65 19.05
C HIS A 274 -26.63 -0.68 17.85
N TYR A 275 -25.47 -0.16 17.42
CA TYR A 275 -25.32 0.72 16.24
C TYR A 275 -25.52 0.05 14.88
#